data_AF-A0A9E4ZW93-F1
#
_entry.id   AF-A0A9E4ZW93-F1
#
_cell.length_a   1.000
_cell.length_b   1.000
_cell.length_c   1.000
_cell.angle_alpha   90.00
_cell.angle_beta   90.00
_cell.angle_gamma   90.00
#
_symmetry.space_group_name_H-M   'P 1'
#
loop_
_entity.id
_entity.type
_entity.pdbx_description
1 polymer ?
#
loop_
_entity_poly.entity_id
_entity_poly.type
_entity_poly.pdbx_seq_one_letter_code
_entity_poly.pdbx_strand_id
1 'polypeptide(L)' 'MAREVKCPRDGNTMLLILESEKLSDGTVKAYFTYKCPVCGFKIEAERIEVARGEEALSVKRIIRVPA' A
#
# COMPACT_ATOMS: atom_id res chain seq x y z
N MET A 1 -16.45 -12.62 5.44
CA MET A 1 -15.89 -13.00 4.12
C MET A 1 -15.25 -11.76 3.51
N ALA A 2 -13.99 -11.82 3.10
CA ALA A 2 -13.35 -10.71 2.40
C ALA A 2 -14.00 -10.57 1.01
N ARG A 3 -14.56 -9.40 0.68
CA ARG A 3 -15.11 -9.12 -0.65
C ARG A 3 -13.95 -8.90 -1.61
N GLU A 4 -14.07 -9.43 -2.83
CA GLU A 4 -13.13 -9.13 -3.91
C GLU A 4 -13.16 -7.62 -4.24
N VAL A 5 -11.99 -7.00 -4.40
CA VAL A 5 -11.88 -5.60 -4.84
C VAL A 5 -11.90 -5.59 -6.37
N LYS A 6 -12.85 -4.85 -6.95
CA LYS A 6 -13.02 -4.72 -8.41
C LYS A 6 -12.41 -3.42 -8.90
N CYS A 7 -11.81 -3.47 -10.08
CA CYS A 7 -11.26 -2.28 -10.72
C CYS A 7 -12.40 -1.34 -11.13
N PRO A 8 -12.37 -0.05 -10.75
CA PRO A 8 -13.40 0.91 -11.14
C PRO A 8 -13.35 1.27 -12.64
N ARG A 9 -12.30 0.87 -13.37
CA ARG A 9 -12.13 1.19 -14.80
C ARG A 9 -12.61 0.09 -15.73
N ASP A 10 -12.38 -1.18 -15.37
CA ASP A 10 -12.64 -2.32 -16.25
C ASP A 10 -13.38 -3.49 -15.56
N GLY A 11 -13.70 -3.36 -14.28
CA GLY A 11 -14.46 -4.36 -13.52
C GLY A 11 -13.69 -5.63 -13.14
N ASN A 12 -12.42 -5.79 -13.54
CA ASN A 12 -11.65 -6.99 -13.20
C ASN A 12 -11.29 -7.05 -11.71
N THR A 13 -11.09 -8.26 -11.19
CA THR A 13 -10.60 -8.45 -9.82
C THR A 13 -9.18 -7.91 -9.70
N MET A 14 -8.96 -7.05 -8.70
CA MET A 14 -7.67 -6.46 -8.41
C MET A 14 -6.83 -7.38 -7.52
N LEU A 15 -5.52 -7.33 -7.69
CA LEU A 15 -4.56 -8.07 -6.87
C LEU A 15 -4.02 -7.18 -5.77
N LEU A 16 -3.99 -7.67 -4.53
CA LEU A 16 -3.28 -7.00 -3.46
C LEU A 16 -1.77 -7.22 -3.63
N ILE A 17 -1.01 -6.14 -3.73
CA ILE A 17 0.44 -6.16 -3.89
C ILE A 17 1.07 -5.41 -2.73
N LEU A 18 2.15 -5.97 -2.20
CA LEU A 18 3.05 -5.31 -1.25
C LEU A 18 4.28 -4.81 -2.01
N GLU A 19 4.48 -3.50 -2.01
CA GLU A 19 5.69 -2.85 -2.52
C GLU A 19 6.41 -2.20 -1.33
N SER A 20 7.74 -2.25 -1.29
CA SER A 20 8.53 -1.59 -0.25
C SER A 20 9.72 -0.84 -0.83
N GLU A 21 10.03 0.31 -0.25
CA GLU A 21 11.22 1.09 -0.57
C GLU A 21 11.99 1.43 0.70
N LYS A 22 13.33 1.43 0.58
CA LYS A 22 14.22 1.93 1.62
C LYS A 22 14.85 3.23 1.13
N LEU A 23 14.62 4.30 1.86
CA LEU A 23 15.16 5.62 1.57
C LEU A 23 16.61 5.75 2.08
N SER A 24 17.31 6.74 1.57
CA SER A 24 18.73 7.00 1.91
C SER A 24 18.93 7.39 3.37
N ASP A 25 17.91 7.95 4.02
CA ASP A 25 17.89 8.29 5.45
C ASP A 25 17.61 7.07 6.36
N GLY A 26 17.46 5.88 5.77
CA GLY A 26 17.16 4.64 6.50
C GLY A 26 15.66 4.43 6.76
N THR A 27 14.79 5.36 6.38
CA THR A 27 13.33 5.19 6.45
C THR A 27 12.90 4.06 5.51
N VAL A 28 12.06 3.16 6.00
CA VAL A 28 11.43 2.11 5.20
C VAL A 28 9.97 2.47 5.00
N LYS A 29 9.49 2.42 3.75
CA LYS A 29 8.07 2.55 3.43
C LYS A 29 7.55 1.26 2.83
N ALA A 30 6.39 0.82 3.28
CA ALA A 30 5.66 -0.31 2.74
C ALA A 30 4.27 0.15 2.29
N TYR A 31 3.87 -0.29 1.10
CA TYR A 31 2.62 0.08 0.46
C TYR A 31 1.83 -1.18 0.16
N PHE A 32 0.63 -1.28 0.73
CA PHE A 32 -0.37 -2.25 0.33
C PHE A 32 -1.27 -1.60 -0.71
N THR A 33 -1.18 -2.07 -1.95
CA THR A 33 -1.89 -1.49 -3.09
C THR A 33 -2.67 -2.56 -3.82
N TYR A 34 -3.95 -2.31 -4.08
CA TYR A 34 -4.70 -3.08 -5.06
C TYR A 34 -4.32 -2.62 -6.46
N LYS A 35 -3.85 -3.53 -7.32
CA LYS A 35 -3.50 -3.25 -8.72
C LYS A 35 -4.35 -4.08 -9.67
N CYS A 36 -4.93 -3.45 -10.68
CA CYS A 36 -5.58 -4.17 -11.77
C CYS A 36 -4.52 -4.81 -12.67
N PRO A 37 -4.56 -6.14 -12.90
CA PRO A 37 -3.61 -6.80 -13.78
C PRO A 37 -3.84 -6.48 -15.27
N VAL A 38 -5.02 -5.95 -15.63
CA VAL A 38 -5.40 -5.63 -17.01
C VAL A 38 -5.03 -4.19 -17.38
N CYS A 39 -5.61 -3.19 -16.73
CA CYS A 39 -5.34 -1.77 -17.05
C CYS A 39 -4.25 -1.10 -16.21
N GLY A 40 -3.71 -1.79 -15.19
CA GLY A 40 -2.66 -1.26 -14.32
C GLY A 40 -3.11 -0.24 -13.26
N PHE A 41 -4.40 0.10 -13.18
CA PHE A 41 -4.93 1.03 -12.17
C PHE A 41 -4.62 0.57 -10.73
N LYS A 42 -4.25 1.51 -9.86
CA LYS A 42 -3.83 1.27 -8.48
C LYS A 42 -4.76 1.97 -7.48
N ILE A 43 -5.09 1.29 -6.39
CA ILE A 43 -5.76 1.86 -5.20
C ILE A 43 -4.86 1.57 -4.00
N GLU A 44 -4.30 2.62 -3.40
CA GLU A 44 -3.53 2.52 -2.15
C GLU A 44 -4.49 2.20 -1.00
N ALA A 45 -4.31 1.06 -0.33
CA ALA A 45 -5.11 0.63 0.81
C ALA A 45 -4.45 1.01 2.14
N GLU A 46 -3.16 0.77 2.26
CA GLU A 46 -2.40 1.13 3.46
C GLU A 46 -0.96 1.52 3.10
N ARG A 47 -0.44 2.50 3.81
CA ARG A 47 0.97 2.86 3.82
C ARG A 47 1.51 2.81 5.24
N ILE A 48 2.65 2.16 5.40
CA ILE A 48 3.41 2.11 6.65
C ILE A 48 4.76 2.77 6.39
N GLU A 49 5.12 3.75 7.21
CA GLU A 49 6.43 4.39 7.21
C GLU A 49 7.11 4.09 8.55
N VAL A 50 8.30 3.50 8.50
CA VAL A 50 9.12 3.19 9.67
C VAL A 50 10.42 3.97 9.57
N ALA A 51 10.64 4.91 10.47
CA ALA A 51 11.89 5.64 10.58
C ALA A 51 12.59 5.28 11.89
N ARG A 52 13.88 4.96 11.78
CA ARG A 52 14.74 4.61 12.92
C ARG A 52 15.45 5.87 13.41
N GLY A 53 15.15 6.28 14.64
CA GLY A 53 15.96 7.23 15.39
C GLY A 53 17.06 6.50 16.17
N GLU A 54 17.93 7.28 16.84
CA GLU A 54 19.05 6.74 17.61
C GLU A 54 18.58 5.85 18.78
N GLU A 55 17.51 6.24 19.48
CA GLU A 55 17.00 5.54 20.67
C GLU A 55 15.58 4.99 20.50
N ALA A 56 14.90 5.31 19.40
CA ALA A 56 13.49 4.97 19.20
C ALA A 56 13.16 4.61 17.75
N LEU A 57 12.13 3.78 17.58
CA LEU A 57 11.49 3.53 16.28
C LEU A 57 10.22 4.38 16.20
N SER A 58 10.06 5.10 15.10
CA SER A 58 8.81 5.79 14.77
C SER A 58 8.08 5.01 13.68
N VAL A 59 6.79 4.75 13.91
CA VAL A 59 5.92 4.05 12.98
C VAL A 59 4.72 4.93 12.67
N LYS A 60 4.56 5.31 11.40
CA LYS A 60 3.39 6.04 10.91
C LYS A 60 2.59 5.14 9.98
N ARG A 61 1.32 4.92 10.31
CA ARG A 61 0.38 4.14 9.51
C ARG A 61 -0.69 5.05 8.93
N ILE A 62 -0.95 4.91 7.64
CA ILE A 62 -2.02 5.62 6.93
C ILE A 62 -2.87 4.56 6.26
N ILE A 63 -4.12 4.42 6.70
CA ILE A 63 -5.10 3.50 6.12
C ILE A 63 -6.08 4.32 5.31
N ARG A 64 -6.22 3.99 4.02
CA ARG A 64 -7.24 4.58 3.16
C ARG A 64 -8.33 3.54 2.94
N VAL A 65 -9.52 3.85 3.44
CA VAL A 65 -10.70 3.03 3.16
C VAL A 65 -11.25 3.52 1.82
N PRO A 66 -11.28 2.67 0.77
CA PRO A 66 -12.02 3.01 -0.44
C PRO A 66 -13.49 3.14 -0.07
N ALA A 67 -14.09 4.29 -0.40
CA ALA A 67 -15.52 4.53 -0.24
C ALA A 67 -16.35 3.67 -1.21
#